data_AF-A0A0B0HB06-F1
#
_entry.id   AF-A0A0B0HB06-F1
#
_cell.length_a   1.000
_cell.length_b   1.000
_cell.length_c   1.000
_cell.angle_alpha   90.00
_cell.angle_beta   90.00
_cell.angle_gamma   90.00
#
_symmetry.space_group_name_H-M   'P 1'
#
loop_
_entity.id
_entity.type
_entity.pdbx_description
1 polymer ?
#
loop_
_entity_poly.entity_id
_entity_poly.type
_entity_poly.pdbx_seq_one_letter_code
_entity_poly.pdbx_strand_id
1 'polypeptide(L)'
;MSDIQLSPELFQRIQQAIIEQEPEAQQDSGVMMQYLAALMGYILGSQQEMPSQTKEEFMEELSDFARHVMRDADGRVQQQRQTQAANAFGIWTPKAD
;
A
#
# COMPACT_ATOMS: atom_id res chain seq x y z
N MET A 1 6.36 -12.58 -8.13
CA MET A 1 5.08 -11.92 -7.81
C MET A 1 5.05 -10.64 -8.62
N SER A 2 3.98 -10.42 -9.38
CA SER A 2 3.82 -9.22 -10.20
C SER A 2 3.96 -7.96 -9.34
N ASP A 3 4.66 -6.93 -9.80
CA ASP A 3 4.65 -5.61 -9.15
C ASP A 3 3.22 -5.05 -9.20
N ILE A 4 2.41 -5.35 -8.19
CA ILE A 4 1.08 -4.79 -8.06
C ILE A 4 1.26 -3.30 -7.81
N GLN A 5 0.92 -2.49 -8.82
CA GLN A 5 0.85 -1.04 -8.68
C GLN A 5 -0.62 -0.64 -8.56
N LEU A 6 -1.01 -0.14 -7.39
CA LEU A 6 -2.30 0.52 -7.22
C LEU A 6 -2.29 1.80 -8.05
N SER A 7 -3.18 1.90 -9.04
CA SER A 7 -3.35 3.16 -9.75
C SER A 7 -3.91 4.22 -8.79
N PRO A 8 -3.46 5.47 -8.88
CA PRO A 8 -3.99 6.56 -8.04
C PRO A 8 -5.51 6.69 -8.14
N GLU A 9 -6.07 6.46 -9.31
CA GLU A 9 -7.51 6.55 -9.58
C GLU A 9 -8.28 5.43 -8.87
N LEU A 10 -7.76 4.19 -8.92
CA LEU A 10 -8.37 3.07 -8.21
C LEU A 10 -8.35 3.32 -6.71
N PHE A 11 -7.22 3.79 -6.18
CA PHE A 11 -7.08 4.12 -4.77
C PHE A 11 -8.08 5.20 -4.33
N GLN A 12 -8.20 6.30 -5.10
CA GLN A 12 -9.18 7.36 -4.81
C GLN A 12 -10.62 6.85 -4.83
N ARG A 13 -10.98 6.01 -5.81
CA ARG A 13 -12.33 5.43 -5.89
C ARG A 13 -12.65 4.54 -4.71
N ILE A 14 -11.69 3.74 -4.24
CA ILE A 14 -11.86 2.89 -3.06
C ILE A 14 -12.01 3.73 -1.80
N GLN A 15 -11.15 4.77 -1.62
CA GLN A 15 -11.29 5.68 -0.49
C GLN A 15 -12.67 6.33 -0.45
N GLN A 16 -13.13 6.85 -1.59
CA GLN A 16 -14.42 7.53 -1.67
C GLN A 16 -15.57 6.59 -1.31
N ALA A 17 -15.56 5.36 -1.80
CA ALA A 17 -16.58 4.37 -1.48
C ALA A 17 -16.63 4.03 0.03
N ILE A 18 -15.46 3.96 0.68
CA ILE A 18 -15.37 3.72 2.13
C ILE A 18 -15.89 4.94 2.90
N ILE A 19 -15.51 6.16 2.51
CA ILE A 19 -15.95 7.41 3.17
C ILE A 19 -17.46 7.62 3.06
N GLU A 20 -18.06 7.25 1.93
CA GLU A 20 -19.52 7.32 1.74
C GLU A 20 -20.28 6.42 2.71
N GLN A 21 -19.70 5.28 3.08
CA GLN A 21 -20.28 4.36 4.05
C GLN A 21 -19.94 4.75 5.50
N GLU A 22 -18.69 5.18 5.74
CA GLU A 22 -18.16 5.52 7.05
C GLU A 22 -17.42 6.87 7.00
N PRO A 23 -18.11 7.99 7.26
CA PRO A 23 -17.54 9.33 7.15
C PRO A 23 -16.32 9.56 8.05
N GLU A 24 -16.20 8.84 9.17
CA GLU A 24 -15.04 8.92 10.07
C GLU A 24 -13.73 8.53 9.37
N ALA A 25 -13.79 7.65 8.37
CA ALA A 25 -12.64 7.25 7.56
C ALA A 25 -12.00 8.41 6.78
N GLN A 26 -12.68 9.55 6.62
CA GLN A 26 -12.11 10.74 6.02
C GLN A 26 -11.07 11.41 6.91
N GLN A 27 -11.24 11.34 8.24
CA GLN A 27 -10.37 12.00 9.22
C GLN A 27 -9.48 11.00 9.95
N ASP A 28 -9.88 9.74 10.03
CA ASP A 28 -9.10 8.66 10.65
C ASP A 28 -8.58 7.68 9.59
N SER A 29 -7.28 7.79 9.30
CA SER A 29 -6.59 6.86 8.40
C SER A 29 -6.55 5.41 8.94
N GLY A 30 -6.62 5.22 10.25
CA GLY A 30 -6.72 3.91 10.90
C GLY A 30 -8.00 3.18 10.54
N VAL A 31 -9.14 3.89 10.55
CA VAL A 31 -10.44 3.34 10.12
C VAL A 31 -10.38 2.91 8.66
N MET A 32 -9.86 3.75 7.77
CA MET A 32 -9.66 3.41 6.35
C MET A 32 -8.85 2.11 6.18
N MET A 33 -7.73 1.96 6.90
CA MET A 33 -6.91 0.75 6.84
C MET A 33 -7.64 -0.49 7.34
N GLN A 34 -8.45 -0.37 8.40
CA GLN A 34 -9.26 -1.48 8.92
C GLN A 34 -10.29 -1.95 7.89
N TYR A 35 -10.94 -1.03 7.17
CA TYR A 35 -11.89 -1.38 6.11
C TYR A 35 -11.22 -2.14 4.96
N LEU A 36 -10.00 -1.74 4.57
CA LEU A 36 -9.25 -2.45 3.52
C LEU A 36 -8.87 -3.87 3.97
N ALA A 37 -8.43 -4.04 5.22
CA ALA A 37 -8.14 -5.35 5.79
C ALA A 37 -9.42 -6.22 5.89
N ALA A 38 -10.53 -5.62 6.30
CA ALA A 38 -11.83 -6.29 6.36
C ALA A 38 -12.32 -6.71 4.97
N LEU A 39 -12.15 -5.87 3.95
CA LEU A 39 -12.49 -6.19 2.57
C LEU A 39 -11.70 -7.40 2.07
N MET A 40 -10.40 -7.43 2.32
CA MET A 40 -9.54 -8.58 1.99
C MET A 40 -10.03 -9.87 2.69
N GLY A 41 -10.29 -9.80 4.00
CA GLY A 41 -10.82 -10.92 4.78
C GLY A 41 -12.19 -11.39 4.29
N TYR A 42 -13.09 -10.48 3.95
CA TYR A 42 -14.42 -10.79 3.42
C TYR A 42 -14.33 -11.50 2.06
N ILE A 43 -13.50 -10.98 1.14
CA ILE A 43 -13.30 -11.59 -0.18
C ILE A 43 -12.79 -13.03 -0.03
N LEU A 44 -11.79 -13.25 0.81
CA LEU A 44 -11.24 -14.60 1.04
C LEU A 44 -12.24 -15.52 1.76
N GLY A 45 -12.91 -15.00 2.79
CA GLY A 45 -13.95 -15.72 3.53
C GLY A 45 -15.09 -16.19 2.64
N SER A 46 -15.47 -15.37 1.64
CA SER A 46 -16.54 -15.64 0.69
C SER A 46 -16.24 -16.77 -0.30
N GLN A 47 -14.98 -17.22 -0.41
CA GLN A 47 -14.59 -18.34 -1.28
C GLN A 47 -15.10 -19.67 -0.72
N GLN A 48 -16.29 -20.12 -1.12
CA GLN A 48 -16.94 -21.30 -0.53
C GLN A 48 -16.20 -22.62 -0.81
N GLU A 49 -15.50 -22.71 -1.94
CA GLU A 49 -14.83 -23.94 -2.38
C GLU A 49 -13.44 -24.12 -1.75
N MET A 50 -12.88 -23.08 -1.13
CA MET A 50 -11.55 -23.12 -0.54
C MET A 50 -11.61 -23.68 0.90
N PRO A 51 -10.80 -24.69 1.23
CA PRO A 51 -10.70 -25.21 2.60
C PRO A 51 -10.26 -24.12 3.59
N SER A 52 -10.76 -24.17 4.83
CA SER A 52 -10.42 -23.18 5.86
C SER A 52 -8.92 -23.04 6.12
N GLN A 53 -8.18 -24.16 6.11
CA GLN A 53 -6.73 -24.13 6.28
C GLN A 53 -6.03 -23.36 5.15
N THR A 54 -6.43 -23.62 3.90
CA THR A 54 -5.89 -22.92 2.73
C THR A 54 -6.21 -21.42 2.75
N LYS A 55 -7.38 -21.04 3.28
CA LYS A 55 -7.70 -19.61 3.50
C LYS A 55 -6.76 -18.97 4.51
N GLU A 56 -6.45 -19.66 5.61
CA GLU A 56 -5.54 -19.13 6.63
C GLU A 56 -4.12 -18.97 6.06
N GLU A 57 -3.60 -20.00 5.39
CA GLU A 57 -2.29 -19.96 4.72
C GLU A 57 -2.22 -18.80 3.71
N PHE A 58 -3.28 -18.60 2.92
CA PHE A 58 -3.34 -17.50 1.96
C PHE A 58 -3.44 -16.12 2.64
N MET A 59 -4.13 -16.01 3.78
CA MET A 59 -4.19 -14.77 4.56
C MET A 59 -2.83 -14.38 5.14
N GLU A 60 -2.04 -15.37 5.58
CA GLU A 60 -0.67 -15.16 6.03
C GLU A 60 0.22 -14.62 4.89
N GLU A 61 0.14 -15.26 3.71
CA GLU A 61 0.86 -14.80 2.51
C GLU A 61 0.48 -13.37 2.10
N LEU A 62 -0.82 -13.03 2.13
CA LEU A 62 -1.31 -11.68 1.84
C LEU A 62 -0.80 -10.66 2.88
N SER A 63 -0.73 -11.05 4.15
CA SER A 63 -0.22 -10.20 5.22
C SER A 63 1.28 -9.94 5.10
N ASP A 64 2.05 -10.96 4.67
CA ASP A 64 3.47 -10.82 4.34
C ASP A 64 3.67 -9.91 3.13
N PHE A 65 2.85 -10.09 2.09
CA PHE A 65 2.87 -9.25 0.90
C PHE A 65 2.57 -7.78 1.22
N ALA A 66 1.53 -7.50 2.01
CA ALA A 66 1.18 -6.15 2.44
C ALA A 66 2.33 -5.48 3.22
N ARG A 67 3.02 -6.24 4.09
CA ARG A 67 4.22 -5.77 4.81
C ARG A 67 5.36 -5.42 3.85
N HIS A 68 5.57 -6.21 2.80
CA HIS A 68 6.58 -5.89 1.78
C HIS A 68 6.23 -4.60 1.03
N VAL A 69 5.00 -4.44 0.56
CA VAL A 69 4.54 -3.23 -0.15
C VAL A 69 4.71 -1.97 0.70
N MET A 70 4.39 -2.05 2.00
CA MET A 70 4.59 -0.95 2.95
C MET A 70 6.08 -0.55 3.04
N ARG A 71 6.98 -1.52 3.24
CA ARG A 71 8.43 -1.28 3.32
C ARG A 71 8.98 -0.68 2.03
N ASP A 72 8.49 -1.13 0.89
CA ASP A 72 8.89 -0.61 -0.41
C ASP A 72 8.44 0.84 -0.62
N ALA A 73 7.21 1.17 -0.19
CA ALA A 73 6.71 2.54 -0.21
C ALA A 73 7.57 3.47 0.68
N ASP A 74 7.90 3.04 1.90
CA ASP A 74 8.78 3.78 2.81
C ASP A 74 10.17 4.00 2.20
N GLY A 75 10.74 2.96 1.59
CA GLY A 75 12.04 3.02 0.91
C GLY A 75 12.05 4.04 -0.23
N ARG A 76 11.00 4.07 -1.05
CA ARG A 76 10.85 5.07 -2.14
C ARG A 76 10.79 6.49 -1.61
N VAL A 77 10.02 6.73 -0.54
CA VAL A 77 9.94 8.05 0.10
C VAL A 77 11.31 8.48 0.66
N GLN A 78 12.06 7.55 1.27
CA GLN A 78 13.38 7.85 1.82
C GLN A 78 14.40 8.18 0.73
N GLN A 79 14.39 7.43 -0.38
CA GLN A 79 15.25 7.70 -1.53
C GLN A 79 14.93 9.04 -2.20
N GLN A 80 13.64 9.40 -2.29
CA GLN A 80 13.21 10.69 -2.83
C GLN A 80 13.64 11.88 -1.94
N ARG A 81 13.69 11.70 -0.61
CA ARG A 81 14.26 12.72 0.30
C ARG A 81 15.78 12.87 0.14
N GLN A 82 16.51 11.77 -0.03
CA GLN A 82 17.97 11.81 -0.20
C GLN A 82 18.38 12.48 -1.51
N THR A 83 17.66 12.21 -2.60
CA THR A 83 17.90 12.85 -3.91
C THR A 83 17.58 14.35 -3.90
N GLN A 84 16.51 14.78 -3.20
CA GLN A 84 16.22 16.20 -3.00
C GLN A 84 17.27 16.91 -2.14
N ALA A 85 17.78 16.26 -1.09
CA ALA A 85 18.88 16.79 -0.30
C ALA A 85 20.18 16.90 -1.12
N ALA A 86 20.52 15.88 -1.92
CA ALA A 86 21.69 15.89 -2.79
C ALA A 86 21.63 16.97 -3.89
N ASN A 87 20.44 17.29 -4.41
CA ASN A 87 20.25 18.39 -5.37
C ASN A 87 20.28 19.78 -4.72
N ALA A 88 20.02 19.89 -3.40
CA ALA A 88 20.11 21.14 -2.65
C ALA A 88 21.56 21.50 -2.26
N PHE A 89 22.48 20.52 -2.25
CA PHE A 89 23.92 20.75 -2.18
C PHE A 89 24.47 20.74 -3.61
N GLY A 90 24.62 21.93 -4.21
CA GLY A 90 25.02 22.11 -5.60
C GLY A 90 26.11 21.14 -6.07
N ILE A 91 25.78 20.33 -7.08
CA ILE A 91 26.67 19.36 -7.70
C ILE A 91 27.85 20.10 -8.33
N TRP A 92 29.03 20.01 -7.73
CA TRP A 92 30.27 20.43 -8.39
C TRP A 92 30.65 19.37 -9.42
N THR A 93 30.59 19.72 -10.71
CA THR A 93 31.15 18.92 -11.80
C THR A 93 32.52 19.48 -12.19
N PRO A 94 33.63 18.72 -12.01
CA PRO A 94 34.90 19.11 -12.58
C PRO A 94 34.80 19.11 -14.11
N LYS A 95 35.28 20.17 -14.75
CA LYS A 95 35.52 20.15 -16.20
C LYS A 95 36.71 19.22 -16.46
N ALA A 96 36.50 18.21 -17.29
CA ALA A 96 37.59 17.39 -17.82
C ALA A 96 38.36 18.26 -18.84
N ASP A 97 39.66 18.40 -18.59
CA ASP A 97 40.64 19.02 -19.49
C ASP A 97 40.85 18.22 -20.77
#